data_AF-A0A8J8C8K6-F1
#
_entry.id   AF-A0A8J8C8K6-F1
#
_cell.length_a   1.000
_cell.length_b   1.000
_cell.length_c   1.000
_cell.angle_alpha   90.00
_cell.angle_beta   90.00
_cell.angle_gamma   90.00
#
_symmetry.space_group_name_H-M   'P 1'
#
loop_
_entity.id
_entity.type
_entity.pdbx_description
1 polymer ?
#
loop_
_entity_poly.entity_id
_entity_poly.type
_entity_poly.pdbx_seq_one_letter_code
_entity_poly.pdbx_strand_id
1 'polypeptide(L)' 'MSTEPDRVADDTHTSPRRPDVELSMTVVQYSDGPDRCTVYPPGLSGVARMSTWLSADRSVFVELDAMR' A
#
# COMPACT_ATOMS: atom_id res chain seq x y z
N MET A 1 32.70 36.88 15.62
CA MET A 1 31.56 36.62 14.71
C MET A 1 31.30 35.13 14.77
N SER A 2 30.41 34.68 15.67
CA SER A 2 30.09 33.27 15.85
C SER A 2 28.75 33.01 15.19
N THR A 3 28.70 32.16 14.18
CA THR A 3 27.45 31.72 13.54
C THR A 3 26.85 30.62 14.41
N GLU A 4 25.74 30.92 15.07
CA GLU A 4 24.88 29.93 15.69
C GLU A 4 24.39 28.95 14.62
N PRO A 5 24.38 27.63 14.88
CA PRO A 5 23.77 26.68 13.96
C PRO A 5 22.26 26.89 14.04
N ASP A 6 21.70 27.28 12.89
CA ASP A 6 20.28 27.30 12.60
C ASP A 6 19.70 25.94 12.99
N ARG A 7 19.00 25.89 14.12
CA ARG A 7 18.26 24.70 14.54
C ARG A 7 17.08 24.60 13.59
N VAL A 8 17.30 23.89 12.48
CA VAL A 8 16.22 23.39 11.64
C VAL A 8 15.30 22.63 12.58
N ALA A 9 14.17 23.24 12.89
CA ALA A 9 13.10 22.59 13.62
C ALA A 9 12.80 21.29 12.88
N ASP A 10 12.85 20.19 13.62
CA ASP A 10 12.40 18.89 13.15
C ASP A 10 10.91 19.06 12.82
N ASP A 11 10.62 19.44 11.58
CA ASP A 11 9.29 19.41 10.99
C ASP A 11 8.86 17.96 11.02
N THR A 12 8.30 17.58 12.17
CA THR A 12 7.63 16.32 12.38
C THR A 12 6.61 16.23 11.27
N HIS A 13 6.97 15.48 10.21
CA HIS A 13 6.17 15.27 9.03
C HIS A 13 4.88 14.62 9.49
N THR A 14 3.89 15.45 9.83
CA THR A 14 2.54 15.01 10.17
C THR A 14 1.93 14.61 8.84
N SER A 15 2.29 13.40 8.41
CA SER A 15 1.72 12.80 7.22
C SER A 15 0.21 12.80 7.44
N PRO A 16 -0.58 13.31 6.49
CA PRO A 16 -2.03 13.30 6.64
C PRO A 16 -2.45 11.87 6.94
N ARG A 17 -3.09 11.67 8.10
CA ARG A 17 -3.55 10.36 8.56
C ARG A 17 -4.51 9.85 7.50
N ARG A 18 -4.04 8.91 6.67
CA ARG A 18 -4.90 8.26 5.70
C ARG A 18 -5.99 7.54 6.48
N PRO A 19 -7.25 7.59 6.01
CA PRO A 19 -8.31 6.81 6.62
C PRO A 19 -7.86 5.34 6.63
N ASP A 20 -8.15 4.66 7.73
CA ASP A 20 -7.96 3.22 7.82
C ASP A 20 -9.01 2.59 6.89
N VAL A 21 -8.57 2.13 5.72
CA VAL A 21 -9.43 1.53 4.71
C VAL A 21 -9.22 0.03 4.77
N GLU A 22 -10.30 -0.69 5.04
CA GLU A 22 -10.28 -2.14 4.94
C GLU A 22 -9.98 -2.56 3.49
N LEU A 23 -9.05 -3.50 3.32
CA LEU A 23 -8.66 -4.03 2.02
C LEU A 23 -8.96 -5.53 1.98
N SER A 24 -9.57 -5.96 0.88
CA SER A 24 -9.76 -7.37 0.56
C SER A 24 -8.72 -7.82 -0.46
N MET A 25 -8.32 -9.09 -0.37
CA MET A 25 -7.45 -9.74 -1.36
C MET A 25 -8.15 -10.96 -1.96
N THR A 26 -8.09 -11.08 -3.28
CA THR A 26 -8.52 -12.30 -3.99
C THR A 26 -7.33 -12.87 -4.76
N VAL A 27 -7.16 -14.19 -4.69
CA VAL A 27 -6.12 -14.92 -5.42
C VAL A 27 -6.78 -15.75 -6.51
N VAL A 28 -6.33 -15.55 -7.74
CA VAL A 28 -6.73 -16.33 -8.91
C VAL A 28 -5.58 -17.25 -9.28
N GLN A 29 -5.85 -18.55 -9.30
CA GLN A 29 -4.89 -19.57 -9.72
C GLN A 29 -5.01 -19.78 -11.22
N TYR A 30 -3.88 -19.73 -11.92
CA TYR A 30 -3.82 -20.01 -13.34
C TYR A 30 -3.16 -21.37 -13.56
N SER A 31 -3.68 -22.15 -14.51
CA SER A 31 -3.12 -23.47 -14.84
C SER A 31 -1.75 -23.38 -15.52
N ASP A 32 -1.40 -22.22 -16.09
CA ASP A 32 -0.17 -22.02 -16.85
C ASP A 32 0.39 -20.61 -16.60
N GLY A 33 0.91 -20.39 -15.39
CA GLY A 33 1.45 -19.11 -14.96
C GLY A 33 1.42 -18.93 -13.44
N PRO A 34 1.95 -17.81 -12.92
CA PRO A 34 1.91 -17.53 -11.50
C PRO A 34 0.48 -17.20 -11.03
N ASP A 35 0.19 -17.55 -9.78
CA ASP A 35 -1.03 -17.10 -9.11
C ASP A 35 -1.06 -15.58 -9.04
N ARG A 36 -2.22 -14.99 -9.37
CA ARG A 36 -2.40 -13.54 -9.35
C ARG A 36 -3.20 -13.11 -8.14
N CYS A 37 -2.62 -12.22 -7.35
CA CYS A 37 -3.29 -11.60 -6.22
C CYS A 37 -3.78 -10.21 -6.62
N THR A 38 -5.03 -9.90 -6.27
CA THR A 38 -5.64 -8.60 -6.51
C THR A 38 -6.16 -8.05 -5.18
N VAL A 39 -5.68 -6.87 -4.80
CA VAL A 39 -6.09 -6.14 -3.60
C VAL A 39 -7.00 -4.99 -3.98
N TYR A 40 -8.10 -4.79 -3.26
CA TYR A 40 -9.09 -3.74 -3.53
C TYR A 40 -9.91 -3.38 -2.28
N PRO A 41 -10.45 -2.15 -2.20
CA PRO A 41 -11.43 -1.80 -1.17
C PRO A 41 -12.77 -2.53 -1.39
N PRO A 42 -13.42 -3.03 -0.32
CA PRO A 42 -14.74 -3.64 -0.42
C PRO A 42 -15.80 -2.61 -0.84
N GLY A 43 -16.95 -3.10 -1.33
CA GLY A 43 -18.09 -2.25 -1.68
C GLY A 43 -17.96 -1.43 -2.98
N LEU A 44 -16.77 -1.36 -3.59
CA LEU A 44 -16.58 -0.69 -4.88
C LEU A 44 -17.02 -1.58 -6.05
N SER A 45 -17.50 -0.99 -7.14
CA SER A 45 -17.87 -1.68 -8.38
C SER A 45 -17.53 -0.84 -9.62
N GLY A 46 -17.63 -1.44 -10.81
CA GLY A 46 -17.40 -0.76 -12.09
C GLY A 46 -16.04 -0.06 -12.17
N VAL A 47 -16.05 1.18 -12.68
CA VAL A 47 -14.84 1.99 -12.87
C VAL A 47 -14.11 2.24 -11.55
N ALA A 48 -14.82 2.50 -10.46
CA ALA A 48 -14.20 2.76 -9.16
C ALA A 48 -13.41 1.56 -8.64
N ARG A 49 -13.89 0.32 -8.89
CA ARG A 49 -13.12 -0.89 -8.57
C ARG A 49 -11.90 -1.02 -9.50
N MET A 50 -12.10 -0.83 -10.80
CA MET A 50 -11.05 -0.95 -11.81
C MET A 50 -9.94 0.10 -11.68
N SER A 51 -10.21 1.26 -11.09
CA SER A 51 -9.20 2.32 -10.89
C SER A 51 -8.46 2.20 -9.56
N THR A 52 -8.93 1.36 -8.64
CA THR A 52 -8.48 1.35 -7.22
C THR A 52 -7.93 -0.01 -6.78
N TRP A 53 -7.81 -0.95 -7.72
CA TRP A 53 -7.18 -2.25 -7.47
C TRP A 53 -5.67 -2.24 -7.71
N LEU A 54 -4.96 -3.14 -7.02
CA LEU A 54 -3.56 -3.46 -7.28
C LEU A 54 -3.43 -4.97 -7.50
N SER A 55 -2.91 -5.36 -8.65
CA SER A 55 -2.72 -6.77 -8.99
C SER A 55 -1.25 -7.10 -9.26
N ALA A 56 -0.72 -8.10 -8.56
CA ALA A 56 0.63 -8.62 -8.77
C ALA A 56 0.68 -10.13 -8.53
N ASP A 57 1.79 -10.76 -8.89
CA ASP A 57 1.97 -12.20 -8.73
C ASP A 57 2.13 -12.55 -7.24
N ARG A 58 1.60 -13.69 -6.78
CA ARG A 58 1.58 -14.06 -5.36
C ARG A 58 2.96 -14.05 -4.71
N SER A 59 4.00 -14.34 -5.49
CA SER A 59 5.39 -14.41 -5.05
C SER A 59 5.97 -13.07 -4.59
N VAL A 60 5.38 -11.93 -4.98
CA VAL A 60 5.88 -10.61 -4.56
C VAL A 60 5.26 -10.12 -3.25
N PHE A 61 4.19 -10.75 -2.77
CA PHE A 61 3.54 -10.41 -1.51
C PHE A 61 4.26 -11.09 -0.35
N VAL A 62 4.67 -10.30 0.63
CA VAL A 62 5.33 -10.75 1.85
C VAL A 62 4.40 -10.61 3.05
N GLU A 63 4.57 -11.48 4.04
CA GLU A 63 3.86 -11.38 5.31
C GLU A 63 4.28 -10.10 6.04
N LEU A 64 3.32 -9.43 6.70
CA LEU A 64 3.59 -8.18 7.41
C LEU A 64 4.64 -8.35 8.51
N ASP A 65 4.63 -9.51 9.19
CA ASP A 65 5.62 -9.83 10.24
C ASP A 65 7.06 -9.94 9.69
N ALA A 66 7.22 -10.11 8.37
CA ALA A 66 8.52 -10.09 7.70
C ALA A 66 9.00 -8.68 7.34
N MET A 67 8.11 -7.67 7.40
CA MET A 67 8.41 -6.27 7.11
C MET A 67 8.78 -5.57 8.43
N ARG A 68 10.07 -5.26 8.60
CA ARG A 68 10.64 -4.60 9.78
C ARG A 68 10.89 -3.11 9.54
#